data_AF-A0A2E8KBL8-F1
#
_entry.id   AF-A0A2E8KBL8-F1
#
_cell.length_a   1.000
_cell.length_b   1.000
_cell.length_c   1.000
_cell.angle_alpha   90.00
_cell.angle_beta   90.00
_cell.angle_gamma   90.00
#
_symmetry.space_group_name_H-M   'P 1'
#
loop_
_entity.id
_entity.type
_entity.pdbx_description
1 polymer ?
#
loop_
_entity_poly.entity_id
_entity_poly.type
_entity_poly.pdbx_seq_one_letter_code
_entity_poly.pdbx_strand_id
1 'polypeptide(L)'
;MKKQPIGRNRANNVICHLEGKSDFMFIVGAHYDRMGTGPGVADNWSGIVLISRLVEALQLMETNHTWEIIAFGEEETGTYGSKAYMRDHKGKPIISMINVDTLGLGPLKFDSRSSQGLKCIAEKIATDIEVQLSPSHLQETTGDWEPFDRRGIDFLSLHSLDRRLIRKLHTRRDSWKAISENRMQEAWRLLVSLSSLLDRQSEPRF
;
A
#
# COMPACT_ATOMS: atom_id res chain seq x y z
N MET A 1 -6.34 -8.52 -15.15
CA MET A 1 -6.98 -8.14 -13.88
C MET A 1 -8.04 -9.16 -13.51
N LYS A 2 -8.17 -9.51 -12.22
CA LYS A 2 -9.12 -10.51 -11.69
C LYS A 2 -9.91 -9.89 -10.55
N LYS A 3 -11.20 -10.22 -10.46
CA LYS A 3 -12.03 -9.92 -9.27
C LYS A 3 -12.02 -11.12 -8.33
N GLN A 4 -11.79 -10.89 -7.04
CA GLN A 4 -11.90 -11.90 -6.00
C GLN A 4 -13.04 -11.53 -5.04
N PRO A 5 -14.09 -12.37 -4.93
CA PRO A 5 -15.15 -12.13 -3.97
C PRO A 5 -14.63 -12.11 -2.53
N ILE A 6 -15.03 -11.10 -1.75
CA ILE A 6 -14.63 -10.96 -0.34
C ILE A 6 -15.45 -11.92 0.55
N GLY A 7 -16.64 -12.30 0.08
CA GLY A 7 -17.60 -13.13 0.82
C GLY A 7 -18.65 -12.31 1.58
N ARG A 8 -18.65 -10.97 1.44
CA ARG A 8 -19.61 -10.05 2.06
C ARG A 8 -20.02 -8.93 1.08
N ASN A 9 -21.27 -8.46 1.22
CA ASN A 9 -21.89 -7.33 0.49
C ASN A 9 -21.66 -7.26 -1.04
N ARG A 10 -21.39 -8.39 -1.70
CA ARG A 10 -21.03 -8.48 -3.14
C ARG A 10 -19.78 -7.65 -3.52
N ALA A 11 -18.98 -7.19 -2.56
CA ALA A 11 -17.72 -6.50 -2.80
C ALA A 11 -16.63 -7.49 -3.26
N ASN A 12 -15.65 -6.98 -4.00
CA ASN A 12 -14.55 -7.78 -4.55
C ASN A 12 -13.23 -7.05 -4.41
N ASN A 13 -12.17 -7.76 -4.07
CA ASN A 13 -10.83 -7.25 -4.36
C ASN A 13 -10.65 -7.20 -5.89
N VAL A 14 -9.89 -6.21 -6.35
CA VAL A 14 -9.41 -6.15 -7.74
C VAL A 14 -7.92 -6.38 -7.75
N ILE A 15 -7.49 -7.46 -8.39
CA ILE A 15 -6.11 -7.94 -8.39
C ILE A 15 -5.54 -7.78 -9.80
N CYS A 16 -4.46 -7.02 -9.93
CA CYS A 16 -3.63 -6.98 -11.11
C CYS A 16 -2.40 -7.87 -10.86
N HIS A 17 -2.25 -8.91 -11.67
CA HIS A 17 -1.14 -9.85 -11.58
C HIS A 17 -0.17 -9.59 -12.74
N LEU A 18 1.08 -9.32 -12.40
CA LEU A 18 2.19 -9.09 -13.32
C LEU A 18 3.22 -10.20 -13.12
N GLU A 19 3.23 -11.15 -14.04
CA GLU A 19 4.11 -12.32 -13.95
C GLU A 19 5.57 -11.91 -14.14
N GLY A 20 6.42 -12.31 -13.20
CA GLY A 20 7.88 -12.15 -13.28
C GLY A 20 8.59 -13.48 -13.49
N LYS A 21 9.92 -13.45 -13.55
CA LYS A 21 10.76 -14.61 -13.90
C LYS A 21 10.93 -15.62 -12.75
N SER A 22 10.81 -15.19 -11.50
CA SER A 22 11.01 -16.05 -10.32
C SER A 22 9.70 -16.60 -9.74
N ASP A 23 9.84 -17.58 -8.84
CA ASP A 23 8.74 -18.20 -8.10
C ASP A 23 8.27 -17.39 -6.88
N PHE A 24 8.82 -16.20 -6.66
CA PHE A 24 8.45 -15.34 -5.54
C PHE A 24 7.65 -14.13 -6.01
N MET A 25 6.89 -13.54 -5.09
CA MET A 25 6.10 -12.35 -5.40
C MET A 25 6.13 -11.27 -4.33
N PHE A 26 5.95 -10.03 -4.78
CA PHE A 26 5.69 -8.86 -3.95
C PHE A 26 4.25 -8.41 -4.12
N ILE A 27 3.70 -7.79 -3.08
CA ILE A 27 2.35 -7.22 -3.12
C ILE A 27 2.41 -5.73 -2.85
N VAL A 28 1.64 -4.95 -3.60
CA VAL A 28 1.32 -3.56 -3.26
C VAL A 28 -0.19 -3.41 -3.16
N GLY A 29 -0.66 -2.91 -2.03
CA GLY A 29 -2.08 -2.85 -1.69
C GLY A 29 -2.55 -1.45 -1.33
N ALA A 30 -3.79 -1.12 -1.68
CA ALA A 30 -4.54 0.01 -1.13
C ALA A 30 -6.03 -0.35 -1.12
N HIS A 31 -6.80 0.17 -0.17
CA HIS A 31 -8.25 -0.05 -0.18
C HIS A 31 -8.99 0.98 -1.03
N TYR A 32 -10.12 0.58 -1.61
CA TYR A 32 -10.95 1.44 -2.46
C TYR A 32 -12.31 1.79 -1.85
N ASP A 33 -12.70 1.13 -0.75
CA ASP A 33 -13.90 1.51 -0.02
C ASP A 33 -13.68 2.81 0.77
N ARG A 34 -14.79 3.41 1.21
CA ARG A 34 -14.78 4.66 1.98
C ARG A 34 -15.71 4.54 3.18
N MET A 35 -15.38 5.22 4.27
CA MET A 35 -16.29 5.40 5.39
C MET A 35 -16.77 6.85 5.54
N GLY A 36 -17.91 6.99 6.23
CA GLY A 36 -18.42 8.28 6.66
C GLY A 36 -19.06 9.15 5.56
N THR A 37 -19.03 10.46 5.80
CA THR A 37 -19.79 11.47 5.02
C THR A 37 -18.97 12.12 3.91
N GLY A 38 -17.67 11.86 3.88
CA GLY A 38 -16.74 12.40 2.90
C GLY A 38 -16.64 11.57 1.62
N PRO A 39 -16.03 12.13 0.56
CA PRO A 39 -15.75 11.42 -0.67
C PRO A 39 -14.60 10.40 -0.58
N GLY A 40 -13.77 10.40 0.48
CA GLY A 40 -12.70 9.39 0.66
C GLY A 40 -11.52 9.59 -0.30
N VAL A 41 -11.12 10.85 -0.53
CA VAL A 41 -10.13 11.16 -1.58
C VAL A 41 -8.72 10.83 -1.11
N ALA A 42 -8.33 11.27 0.08
CA ALA A 42 -7.09 10.83 0.70
C ALA A 42 -7.24 9.39 1.18
N ASP A 43 -8.34 9.07 1.85
CA ASP A 43 -8.63 7.79 2.48
C ASP A 43 -9.77 7.06 1.72
N ASN A 44 -9.46 6.21 0.72
CA ASN A 44 -8.10 5.90 0.23
C ASN A 44 -7.96 5.92 -1.29
N TRP A 45 -8.74 6.79 -1.96
CA TRP A 45 -8.62 6.94 -3.42
C TRP A 45 -7.21 7.38 -3.86
N SER A 46 -6.50 8.14 -3.02
CA SER A 46 -5.12 8.55 -3.25
C SER A 46 -4.18 7.34 -3.42
N GLY A 47 -4.31 6.32 -2.58
CA GLY A 47 -3.57 5.07 -2.69
C GLY A 47 -3.91 4.33 -3.97
N ILE A 48 -5.21 4.22 -4.31
CA ILE A 48 -5.68 3.59 -5.56
C ILE A 48 -5.06 4.23 -6.80
N VAL A 49 -4.99 5.56 -6.84
CA VAL A 49 -4.33 6.29 -7.95
C VAL A 49 -2.86 5.91 -8.07
N LEU A 50 -2.11 5.86 -6.96
CA LEU A 50 -0.68 5.54 -7.01
C LEU A 50 -0.41 4.10 -7.41
N ILE A 51 -1.13 3.12 -6.83
CA ILE A 51 -0.91 1.71 -7.17
C ILE A 51 -1.34 1.42 -8.61
N SER A 52 -2.37 2.12 -9.13
CA SER A 52 -2.77 1.99 -10.54
C SER A 52 -1.66 2.48 -11.47
N ARG A 53 -0.99 3.60 -11.14
CA ARG A 53 0.18 4.08 -11.89
C ARG A 53 1.38 3.13 -11.77
N LEU A 54 1.52 2.45 -10.62
CA LEU A 54 2.60 1.49 -10.41
C LEU A 54 2.50 0.29 -11.35
N VAL A 55 1.28 -0.16 -11.69
CA VAL A 55 1.07 -1.22 -12.69
C VAL A 55 1.76 -0.86 -14.01
N GLU A 56 1.54 0.36 -14.51
CA GLU A 56 2.14 0.83 -15.76
C GLU A 56 3.68 0.87 -15.67
N ALA A 57 4.22 1.38 -14.57
CA ALA A 57 5.66 1.46 -14.36
C ALA A 57 6.31 0.08 -14.32
N LEU A 58 5.72 -0.88 -13.61
CA LEU A 58 6.26 -2.24 -13.50
C LEU A 58 6.19 -3.00 -14.83
N GLN A 59 5.13 -2.79 -15.62
CA GLN A 59 5.02 -3.40 -16.96
C GLN A 59 6.13 -2.96 -17.91
N LEU A 60 6.65 -1.73 -17.76
CA LEU A 60 7.76 -1.21 -18.56
C LEU A 60 9.14 -1.75 -18.11
N MET A 61 9.24 -2.35 -16.93
CA MET A 61 10.51 -2.73 -16.32
C MET A 61 10.95 -4.19 -16.56
N GLU A 62 10.09 -5.05 -17.12
CA GLU A 62 10.31 -6.50 -17.23
C GLU A 62 10.80 -7.15 -15.91
N THR A 63 9.90 -7.19 -14.91
CA THR A 63 10.23 -7.53 -13.53
C THR A 63 10.83 -8.93 -13.33
N ASN A 64 11.83 -9.05 -12.43
CA ASN A 64 12.39 -10.34 -12.05
C ASN A 64 11.45 -11.14 -11.15
N HIS A 65 10.67 -10.45 -10.31
CA HIS A 65 9.69 -11.06 -9.43
C HIS A 65 8.28 -10.82 -9.93
N THR A 66 7.38 -11.68 -9.47
CA THR A 66 5.96 -11.49 -9.73
C THR A 66 5.43 -10.37 -8.85
N TRP A 67 4.58 -9.50 -9.39
CA TRP A 67 3.94 -8.43 -8.63
C TRP A 67 2.43 -8.61 -8.65
N GLU A 68 1.81 -8.54 -7.48
CA GLU A 68 0.37 -8.37 -7.37
C GLU A 68 0.03 -6.99 -6.82
N ILE A 69 -0.68 -6.21 -7.62
CA ILE A 69 -1.20 -4.90 -7.25
C ILE A 69 -2.67 -5.04 -6.93
N ILE A 70 -3.06 -4.78 -5.69
CA ILE A 70 -4.38 -5.16 -5.17
C ILE A 70 -5.12 -3.93 -4.66
N ALA A 71 -6.30 -3.68 -5.24
CA ALA A 71 -7.29 -2.80 -4.65
C ALA A 71 -8.18 -3.62 -3.71
N PHE A 72 -8.00 -3.48 -2.41
CA PHE A 72 -8.77 -4.19 -1.40
C PHE A 72 -10.14 -3.52 -1.19
N GLY A 73 -11.16 -4.33 -0.98
CA GLY A 73 -12.47 -3.84 -0.59
C GLY A 73 -12.73 -4.07 0.90
N GLU A 74 -13.61 -3.25 1.47
CA GLU A 74 -14.08 -3.39 2.85
C GLU A 74 -12.96 -3.37 3.91
N GLU A 75 -11.97 -2.49 3.74
CA GLU A 75 -10.95 -2.22 4.77
C GLU A 75 -11.61 -1.58 5.99
N GLU A 76 -12.43 -0.56 5.76
CA GLU A 76 -12.98 0.34 6.78
C GLU A 76 -13.96 -0.35 7.73
N THR A 77 -14.44 -1.53 7.34
CA THR A 77 -15.38 -2.34 8.12
C THR A 77 -14.73 -3.56 8.76
N GLY A 78 -13.41 -3.67 8.66
CA GLY A 78 -12.61 -4.68 9.35
C GLY A 78 -11.69 -5.50 8.44
N THR A 79 -11.02 -4.86 7.48
CA THR A 79 -9.97 -5.47 6.63
C THR A 79 -10.42 -6.75 5.92
N TYR A 80 -11.70 -6.82 5.52
CA TYR A 80 -12.26 -8.07 4.98
C TYR A 80 -11.64 -8.43 3.64
N GLY A 81 -11.31 -7.46 2.80
CA GLY A 81 -10.65 -7.66 1.52
C GLY A 81 -9.31 -8.36 1.66
N SER A 82 -8.38 -7.77 2.42
CA SER A 82 -7.07 -8.37 2.69
C SER A 82 -7.18 -9.71 3.42
N LYS A 83 -8.10 -9.86 4.40
CA LYS A 83 -8.37 -11.15 5.06
C LYS A 83 -8.83 -12.22 4.09
N ALA A 84 -9.74 -11.90 3.17
CA ALA A 84 -10.23 -12.83 2.15
C ALA A 84 -9.11 -13.21 1.16
N TYR A 85 -8.33 -12.23 0.71
CA TYR A 85 -7.16 -12.46 -0.14
C TYR A 85 -6.21 -13.45 0.53
N MET A 86 -5.82 -13.14 1.76
CA MET A 86 -4.92 -13.96 2.54
C MET A 86 -5.50 -15.35 2.81
N ARG A 87 -6.79 -15.51 3.14
CA ARG A 87 -7.42 -16.82 3.34
C ARG A 87 -7.33 -17.70 2.09
N ASP A 88 -7.55 -17.11 0.92
CA ASP A 88 -7.70 -17.85 -0.34
C ASP A 88 -6.39 -17.93 -1.15
N HIS A 89 -5.32 -17.27 -0.69
CA HIS A 89 -4.01 -17.27 -1.35
C HIS A 89 -3.40 -18.67 -1.40
N LYS A 90 -3.14 -19.13 -2.63
CA LYS A 90 -2.46 -20.42 -2.93
C LYS A 90 -1.37 -20.24 -4.00
N GLY A 91 -0.98 -19.00 -4.26
CA GLY A 91 -0.03 -18.65 -5.31
C GLY A 91 1.42 -18.80 -4.86
N LYS A 92 2.30 -18.09 -5.57
CA LYS A 92 3.72 -17.96 -5.25
C LYS A 92 3.91 -17.48 -3.79
N PRO A 93 4.99 -17.89 -3.10
CA PRO A 93 5.34 -17.33 -1.80
C PRO A 93 5.48 -15.81 -1.87
N ILE A 94 4.83 -15.13 -0.93
CA ILE A 94 4.87 -13.67 -0.80
C ILE A 94 6.11 -13.31 0.01
N ILE A 95 6.96 -12.49 -0.60
CA ILE A 95 8.15 -11.94 0.04
C ILE A 95 7.74 -10.87 1.06
N SER A 96 7.03 -9.87 0.57
CA SER A 96 6.58 -8.75 1.38
C SER A 96 5.41 -8.02 0.74
N MET A 97 4.77 -7.20 1.57
CA MET A 97 3.67 -6.33 1.18
C MET A 97 4.01 -4.86 1.45
N ILE A 98 3.79 -3.99 0.46
CA ILE A 98 3.71 -2.55 0.67
C ILE A 98 2.23 -2.17 0.75
N ASN A 99 1.78 -1.72 1.92
CA ASN A 99 0.46 -1.17 2.11
C ASN A 99 0.49 0.35 1.92
N VAL A 100 -0.43 0.88 1.13
CA VAL A 100 -0.57 2.30 0.85
C VAL A 100 -1.93 2.76 1.36
N ASP A 101 -1.92 3.61 2.38
CA ASP A 101 -3.13 4.04 3.07
C ASP A 101 -3.05 5.52 3.41
N THR A 102 -3.89 6.32 2.77
CA THR A 102 -4.08 7.73 3.10
C THR A 102 -2.83 8.60 2.82
N LEU A 103 -2.63 8.91 1.54
CA LEU A 103 -1.54 9.74 1.05
C LEU A 103 -1.99 11.15 0.64
N GLY A 104 -1.02 12.03 0.44
CA GLY A 104 -1.26 13.37 -0.10
C GLY A 104 -1.73 14.43 0.90
N LEU A 105 -2.01 14.09 2.16
CA LEU A 105 -2.44 15.06 3.18
C LEU A 105 -1.27 15.75 3.90
N GLY A 106 -0.14 15.08 4.00
CA GLY A 106 1.05 15.52 4.74
C GLY A 106 2.32 14.81 4.26
N PRO A 107 3.47 15.03 4.94
CA PRO A 107 4.70 14.29 4.68
C PRO A 107 4.50 12.78 4.84
N LEU A 108 5.30 11.98 4.12
CA LEU A 108 5.23 10.53 4.20
C LEU A 108 5.68 10.01 5.56
N LYS A 109 4.98 8.95 5.97
CA LYS A 109 5.24 8.20 7.18
C LYS A 109 5.13 6.72 6.91
N PHE A 110 5.87 5.93 7.69
CA PHE A 110 5.64 4.51 7.79
C PHE A 110 5.10 4.14 9.18
N ASP A 111 4.25 3.11 9.23
CA ASP A 111 3.79 2.53 10.49
C ASP A 111 4.98 1.96 11.27
N SER A 112 5.06 2.23 12.57
CA SER A 112 6.17 1.80 13.42
C SER A 112 6.30 0.27 13.51
N ARG A 113 5.20 -0.46 13.28
CA ARG A 113 5.13 -1.92 13.24
C ARG A 113 5.65 -2.53 11.94
N SER A 114 5.89 -1.71 10.91
CA SER A 114 6.48 -2.19 9.65
C SER A 114 7.81 -2.91 9.91
N SER A 115 8.11 -3.91 9.08
CA SER A 115 9.31 -4.75 9.18
C SER A 115 10.59 -3.94 9.14
N GLN A 116 11.57 -4.29 9.98
CA GLN A 116 12.79 -3.49 10.16
C GLN A 116 13.59 -3.32 8.86
N GLY A 117 13.80 -4.39 8.09
CA GLY A 117 14.55 -4.31 6.84
C GLY A 117 13.87 -3.40 5.80
N LEU A 118 12.54 -3.48 5.67
CA LEU A 118 11.78 -2.62 4.76
C LEU A 118 11.80 -1.15 5.18
N LYS A 119 11.75 -0.85 6.50
CA LYS A 119 11.93 0.52 7.01
C LYS A 119 13.29 1.07 6.63
N CYS A 120 14.37 0.32 6.88
CA CYS A 120 15.73 0.73 6.55
C CYS A 120 15.89 1.00 5.04
N ILE A 121 15.33 0.14 4.20
CA ILE A 121 15.37 0.31 2.74
C ILE A 121 14.60 1.56 2.33
N ALA A 122 13.37 1.74 2.84
CA ALA A 122 12.54 2.89 2.51
C ALA A 122 13.18 4.21 2.94
N GLU A 123 13.78 4.26 4.14
CA GLU A 123 14.51 5.43 4.64
C GLU A 123 15.72 5.75 3.79
N LYS A 124 16.54 4.75 3.43
CA LYS A 124 17.69 4.95 2.55
C LYS A 124 17.27 5.53 1.19
N ILE A 125 16.27 4.92 0.56
CA ILE A 125 15.74 5.42 -0.72
C ILE A 125 15.23 6.85 -0.55
N ALA A 126 14.42 7.11 0.48
CA ALA A 126 13.86 8.43 0.75
C ALA A 126 14.96 9.50 0.90
N THR A 127 16.07 9.19 1.58
CA THR A 127 17.24 10.05 1.63
C THR A 127 17.85 10.27 0.25
N ASP A 128 18.09 9.22 -0.52
CA ASP A 128 18.72 9.29 -1.85
C ASP A 128 17.89 10.13 -2.86
N ILE A 129 16.56 10.11 -2.74
CA ILE A 129 15.65 10.86 -3.61
C ILE A 129 15.16 12.18 -2.99
N GLU A 130 15.70 12.59 -1.83
CA GLU A 130 15.33 13.80 -1.12
C GLU A 130 13.82 13.90 -0.78
N VAL A 131 13.21 12.77 -0.42
CA VAL A 131 11.82 12.68 0.05
C VAL A 131 11.80 12.58 1.57
N GLN A 132 10.97 13.41 2.21
CA GLN A 132 10.78 13.33 3.65
C GLN A 132 9.98 12.07 4.01
N LEU A 133 10.62 11.12 4.71
CA LEU A 133 10.00 9.94 5.31
C LEU A 133 10.30 9.92 6.81
N SER A 134 9.32 9.59 7.63
CA SER A 134 9.48 9.53 9.10
C SER A 134 8.64 8.43 9.73
N PRO A 135 9.01 7.91 10.91
CA PRO A 135 8.13 7.03 11.66
C PRO A 135 6.79 7.69 12.01
N SER A 136 5.73 6.89 12.05
CA SER A 136 4.45 7.28 12.61
C SER A 136 4.46 7.24 14.13
N HIS A 137 3.74 8.18 14.74
CA HIS A 137 3.45 8.19 16.18
C HIS A 137 1.97 7.94 16.46
N LEU A 138 1.21 7.51 15.46
CA LEU A 138 -0.16 7.04 15.61
C LEU A 138 -0.10 5.57 16.01
N GLN A 139 -0.59 5.24 17.20
CA GLN A 139 -0.52 3.89 17.76
C GLN A 139 -1.74 3.01 17.42
N GLU A 140 -2.79 3.58 16.83
CA GLU A 140 -4.11 2.94 16.70
C GLU A 140 -4.63 2.99 15.26
N THR A 141 -3.98 2.28 14.35
CA THR A 141 -4.58 1.98 13.05
C THR A 141 -4.51 0.49 12.79
N THR A 142 -5.65 -0.09 12.41
CA THR A 142 -5.67 -1.35 11.65
C THR A 142 -5.38 -1.01 10.19
N GLY A 143 -5.08 -2.02 9.38
CA GLY A 143 -4.90 -1.81 7.95
C GLY A 143 -4.78 -3.14 7.21
N ASP A 144 -4.83 -3.09 5.89
CA ASP A 144 -4.75 -4.27 5.04
C ASP A 144 -3.43 -5.06 5.15
N TRP A 145 -2.41 -4.49 5.80
CA TRP A 145 -1.16 -5.16 6.13
C TRP A 145 -1.29 -6.19 7.25
N GLU A 146 -2.27 -6.06 8.14
CA GLU A 146 -2.38 -6.89 9.35
C GLU A 146 -2.52 -8.40 9.06
N PRO A 147 -3.33 -8.85 8.07
CA PRO A 147 -3.40 -10.27 7.72
C PRO A 147 -2.09 -10.86 7.18
N PHE A 148 -1.20 -10.04 6.64
CA PHE A 148 0.11 -10.45 6.14
C PHE A 148 1.09 -10.62 7.30
N ASP A 149 1.15 -9.64 8.21
CA ASP A 149 1.93 -9.69 9.44
C ASP A 149 1.59 -10.92 10.29
N ARG A 150 0.29 -11.21 10.46
CA ARG A 150 -0.18 -12.41 11.19
C ARG A 150 0.30 -13.74 10.58
N ARG A 151 0.79 -13.75 9.35
CA ARG A 151 1.37 -14.90 8.67
C ARG A 151 2.90 -14.87 8.61
N GLY A 152 3.54 -13.90 9.27
CA GLY A 152 4.98 -13.71 9.26
C GLY A 152 5.52 -13.20 7.92
N ILE A 153 4.67 -12.53 7.13
CA ILE A 153 5.09 -11.88 5.88
C ILE A 153 5.49 -10.45 6.21
N ASP A 154 6.68 -10.05 5.75
CA ASP A 154 7.18 -8.70 5.97
C ASP A 154 6.29 -7.65 5.30
N PHE A 155 6.13 -6.51 5.97
CA PHE A 155 5.31 -5.43 5.41
C PHE A 155 5.89 -4.04 5.68
N LEU A 156 5.55 -3.11 4.79
CA LEU A 156 5.75 -1.67 4.96
C LEU A 156 4.41 -0.99 4.75
N SER A 157 3.88 -0.32 5.77
CA SER A 157 2.64 0.45 5.65
C SER A 157 2.95 1.94 5.58
N LEU A 158 2.64 2.57 4.45
CA LEU A 158 2.89 3.98 4.16
C LEU A 158 1.61 4.81 4.26
N HIS A 159 1.69 5.95 4.94
CA HIS A 159 0.59 6.91 5.10
C HIS A 159 1.11 8.35 5.24
N SER A 160 0.21 9.33 5.32
CA SER A 160 0.56 10.77 5.45
C SER A 160 -0.04 11.47 6.68
N LEU A 161 -0.43 10.68 7.68
CA LEU A 161 -1.25 11.13 8.81
C LEU A 161 -0.45 11.58 10.03
N ASP A 162 -0.98 12.62 10.68
CA ASP A 162 -0.63 13.03 12.04
C ASP A 162 -1.91 13.18 12.89
N ARG A 163 -1.77 13.51 14.18
CA ARG A 163 -2.90 13.68 15.12
C ARG A 163 -3.93 14.73 14.68
N ARG A 164 -3.54 15.68 13.82
CA ARG A 164 -4.42 16.72 13.28
C ARG A 164 -5.07 16.27 11.97
N LEU A 165 -4.31 15.63 11.07
CA LEU A 165 -4.77 15.20 9.76
C LEU A 165 -5.74 14.03 9.85
N ILE A 166 -5.57 13.12 10.80
CA ILE A 166 -6.50 11.99 11.02
C ILE A 166 -7.94 12.46 11.26
N ARG A 167 -8.13 13.65 11.84
CA ARG A 167 -9.46 14.24 12.08
C ARG A 167 -10.19 14.67 10.79
N LYS A 168 -9.52 14.64 9.64
CA LYS A 168 -10.15 14.92 8.33
C LYS A 168 -10.82 13.68 7.77
N LEU A 169 -10.33 12.49 8.11
CA LEU A 169 -10.80 11.23 7.55
C LEU A 169 -12.27 11.01 7.89
N HIS A 170 -12.98 10.33 6.99
CA HIS A 170 -14.42 10.02 7.09
C HIS A 170 -15.35 11.24 7.14
N THR A 171 -14.80 12.45 6.95
CA THR A 171 -15.55 13.72 6.90
C THR A 171 -15.51 14.32 5.50
N ARG A 172 -16.42 15.25 5.22
CA ARG A 172 -16.40 16.06 3.99
C ARG A 172 -15.11 16.86 3.75
N ARG A 173 -14.22 16.96 4.75
CA ARG A 173 -12.91 17.62 4.62
C ARG A 173 -11.89 16.75 3.91
N ASP A 174 -12.05 15.43 3.96
CA ASP A 174 -11.30 14.53 3.09
C ASP A 174 -11.86 14.66 1.67
N SER A 175 -11.28 15.58 0.90
CA SER A 175 -11.72 15.94 -0.45
C SER A 175 -10.51 16.29 -1.30
N TRP A 176 -10.69 16.39 -2.61
CA TRP A 176 -9.62 16.73 -3.54
C TRP A 176 -8.88 18.03 -3.18
N LYS A 177 -9.55 18.99 -2.54
CA LYS A 177 -8.95 20.25 -2.08
C LYS A 177 -7.93 20.07 -0.96
N ALA A 178 -7.98 18.95 -0.24
CA ALA A 178 -7.07 18.65 0.85
C ALA A 178 -5.79 17.94 0.37
N ILE A 179 -5.78 17.43 -0.86
CA ILE A 179 -4.64 16.72 -1.45
C ILE A 179 -3.60 17.73 -1.90
N SER A 180 -2.36 17.51 -1.48
CA SER A 180 -1.19 18.19 -1.99
C SER A 180 -0.56 17.38 -3.13
N GLU A 181 -0.47 17.98 -4.31
CA GLU A 181 0.16 17.35 -5.46
C GLU A 181 1.63 16.98 -5.20
N ASN A 182 2.40 17.89 -4.57
CA ASN A 182 3.79 17.62 -4.20
C ASN A 182 3.91 16.40 -3.29
N ARG A 183 3.00 16.23 -2.32
CA ARG A 183 2.98 15.05 -1.45
C ARG A 183 2.64 13.76 -2.20
N MET A 184 1.74 13.83 -3.18
CA MET A 184 1.46 12.70 -4.08
C MET A 184 2.66 12.36 -4.96
N GLN A 185 3.39 13.35 -5.46
CA GLN A 185 4.61 13.15 -6.24
C GLN A 185 5.74 12.54 -5.41
N GLU A 186 5.96 13.02 -4.17
CA GLU A 186 6.89 12.43 -3.21
C GLU A 186 6.56 10.95 -2.94
N ALA A 187 5.28 10.65 -2.69
CA ALA A 187 4.81 9.29 -2.47
C ALA A 187 5.03 8.38 -3.68
N TRP A 188 4.72 8.88 -4.87
CA TRP A 188 4.97 8.18 -6.13
C TRP A 188 6.46 7.85 -6.32
N ARG A 189 7.34 8.85 -6.14
CA ARG A 189 8.79 8.68 -6.30
C ARG A 189 9.36 7.66 -5.33
N LEU A 190 8.89 7.64 -4.08
CA LEU A 190 9.28 6.62 -3.11
C LEU A 190 8.76 5.23 -3.50
N LEU A 191 7.47 5.11 -3.81
CA LEU A 191 6.83 3.82 -4.12
C LEU A 191 7.46 3.14 -5.34
N VAL A 192 7.70 3.89 -6.43
CA VAL A 192 8.30 3.33 -7.66
C VAL A 192 9.77 2.98 -7.45
N SER A 193 10.53 3.81 -6.73
CA SER A 193 11.94 3.55 -6.43
C SER A 193 12.10 2.33 -5.52
N LEU A 194 11.25 2.21 -4.51
CA LEU A 194 11.21 1.05 -3.61
C LEU A 194 10.87 -0.23 -4.37
N SER A 195 9.81 -0.21 -5.18
CA SER A 195 9.41 -1.38 -5.97
C SER A 195 10.53 -1.81 -6.93
N SER A 196 11.19 -0.84 -7.57
CA SER A 196 12.33 -1.07 -8.46
C SER A 196 13.54 -1.69 -7.77
N LEU A 197 13.86 -1.23 -6.55
CA LEU A 197 14.98 -1.80 -5.79
C LEU A 197 14.65 -3.21 -5.31
N LEU A 198 13.44 -3.43 -4.79
CA LEU A 198 12.99 -4.74 -4.32
C LEU A 198 13.02 -5.78 -5.46
N ASP A 199 12.59 -5.38 -6.65
CA ASP A 199 12.58 -6.28 -7.81
C ASP A 199 13.98 -6.69 -8.30
N ARG A 200 15.03 -5.91 -7.96
CA ARG A 200 16.42 -6.22 -8.36
C ARG A 200 17.12 -7.17 -7.41
N GLN A 201 16.53 -7.51 -6.26
CA GLN A 201 17.15 -8.37 -5.26
C GLN A 201 17.01 -9.84 -5.63
N SER A 202 18.13 -10.53 -5.85
CA SER A 202 18.16 -11.95 -6.28
C SER A 202 17.67 -12.93 -5.20
N GLU A 203 17.85 -12.62 -3.93
CA GLU A 203 17.23 -13.32 -2.80
C GLU A 203 16.61 -12.31 -1.83
N PRO A 204 15.29 -12.34 -1.63
CA PRO A 204 14.62 -11.46 -0.72
C PRO A 204 14.77 -11.99 0.72
N ARG A 205 15.80 -11.54 1.42
CA ARG A 205 15.89 -11.71 2.88
C ARG A 205 16.13 -10.33 3.48
N PHE A 206 15.24 -9.92 4.38
CA PHE A 206 15.29 -8.66 5.10
C PHE A 206 15.78 -8.86 6.54
#